data_AF-A0A2V6C338-F1
#
_entry.id   AF-A0A2V6C338-F1
#
_cell.length_a   1.000
_cell.length_b   1.000
_cell.length_c   1.000
_cell.angle_alpha   90.00
_cell.angle_beta   90.00
_cell.angle_gamma   90.00
#
_symmetry.space_group_name_H-M   'P 1'
#
loop_
_entity.id
_entity.type
_entity.pdbx_description
1 polymer ?
#
loop_
_entity_poly.entity_id
_entity_poly.type
_entity_poly.pdbx_seq_one_letter_code
_entity_poly.pdbx_strand_id
1 'polypeptide(L)'
;MLADYSRAENLRCVLPGKPESLDYFFEMVAALQTADDHICFYIRTHIGNHSLFLSGVFPERIRYRAEYKGAPDLKYYEELGRANFRVASDHRLARQYDLAPVFDMLAERFRATRLALNDLTDRLLSLGDTNRSVDALLQQFRGAGAG
;
A
#
# COMPACT_ATOMS: atom_id res chain seq x y z
N MET A 1 -11.53 3.76 -2.09
CA MET A 1 -10.80 4.64 -1.15
C MET A 1 -10.04 3.79 -0.13
N LEU A 2 -9.05 4.33 0.59
CA LEU A 2 -8.20 3.56 1.54
C LEU A 2 -8.96 2.67 2.54
N ALA A 3 -10.20 3.03 2.92
CA ALA A 3 -11.07 2.19 3.75
C ALA A 3 -11.38 0.81 3.14
N ASP A 4 -11.34 0.68 1.82
CA ASP A 4 -11.53 -0.59 1.12
C ASP A 4 -10.42 -1.58 1.48
N TYR A 5 -9.20 -1.12 1.76
CA TYR A 5 -8.06 -1.98 2.15
C TYR A 5 -8.14 -2.56 3.57
N SER A 6 -9.23 -2.30 4.32
CA SER A 6 -9.52 -3.01 5.58
C SER A 6 -9.86 -4.49 5.38
N ARG A 7 -10.24 -4.89 4.16
CA ARG A 7 -10.52 -6.29 3.80
C ARG A 7 -9.35 -6.87 2.99
N ALA A 8 -8.92 -8.08 3.35
CA ALA A 8 -7.84 -8.79 2.65
C ALA A 8 -8.11 -8.97 1.14
N GLU A 9 -9.39 -9.01 0.75
CA GLU A 9 -9.87 -9.09 -0.62
C GLU A 9 -9.42 -7.91 -1.50
N ASN A 10 -9.22 -6.72 -0.92
CA ASN A 10 -8.83 -5.51 -1.67
C ASN A 10 -7.31 -5.34 -1.80
N LEU A 11 -6.51 -6.27 -1.24
CA LEU A 11 -5.10 -6.43 -1.60
C LEU A 11 -4.93 -6.98 -3.02
N ARG A 12 -5.98 -7.61 -3.55
CA ARG A 12 -5.99 -8.21 -4.87
C ARG A 12 -6.49 -7.20 -5.89
N CYS A 13 -5.83 -7.11 -7.04
CA CYS A 13 -6.37 -6.33 -8.15
C CYS A 13 -7.39 -7.18 -8.91
N VAL A 14 -8.68 -6.99 -8.59
CA VAL A 14 -9.78 -7.61 -9.33
C VAL A 14 -10.25 -6.63 -10.39
N LEU A 15 -10.18 -7.05 -11.66
CA LEU A 15 -10.57 -6.20 -12.79
C LEU A 15 -12.07 -6.33 -13.07
N PRO A 16 -12.75 -5.24 -13.48
CA PRO A 16 -14.14 -5.31 -13.90
C PRO A 16 -14.35 -6.40 -14.97
N GLY A 17 -15.25 -7.34 -14.73
CA GLY A 17 -15.58 -8.43 -15.66
C GLY A 17 -14.58 -9.59 -15.72
N LYS A 18 -13.54 -9.62 -14.87
CA LYS A 18 -12.61 -10.75 -14.77
C LYS A 18 -12.57 -11.31 -13.33
N PRO A 19 -12.77 -12.63 -13.12
CA PRO A 19 -12.74 -13.22 -11.80
C PRO A 19 -11.33 -13.46 -11.25
N GLU A 20 -10.31 -13.49 -12.11
CA GLU A 20 -8.91 -13.68 -11.71
C GLU A 20 -8.31 -12.37 -11.16
N SER A 21 -7.62 -12.47 -10.03
CA SER A 21 -6.89 -11.35 -9.44
C SER A 21 -5.45 -11.27 -9.95
N LEU A 22 -4.96 -10.04 -10.11
CA LEU A 22 -3.53 -9.78 -10.21
C LEU A 22 -3.02 -9.49 -8.80
N ASP A 23 -2.11 -10.34 -8.31
CA ASP A 23 -1.66 -10.31 -6.91
C ASP A 23 -0.29 -9.60 -6.78
N TYR A 24 0.44 -9.45 -7.88
CA TYR A 24 1.75 -8.82 -7.91
C TYR A 24 1.83 -7.61 -8.83
N PHE A 25 2.61 -6.59 -8.43
CA PHE A 25 2.81 -5.39 -9.25
C PHE A 25 3.35 -5.67 -10.65
N PHE A 26 4.22 -6.68 -10.82
CA PHE A 26 4.74 -7.01 -12.15
C PHE A 26 3.63 -7.56 -13.08
N GLU A 27 2.65 -8.30 -12.54
CA GLU A 27 1.49 -8.78 -13.30
C GLU A 27 0.61 -7.61 -13.73
N MET A 28 0.40 -6.65 -12.82
CA MET A 28 -0.36 -5.43 -13.11
C MET A 28 0.33 -4.59 -14.19
N VAL A 29 1.65 -4.38 -14.09
CA VAL A 29 2.42 -3.64 -15.10
C VAL A 29 2.44 -4.37 -16.44
N ALA A 30 2.53 -5.70 -16.45
CA ALA A 30 2.43 -6.49 -17.68
C ALA A 30 1.03 -6.38 -18.31
N ALA A 31 -0.03 -6.42 -17.50
CA ALA A 31 -1.40 -6.27 -17.98
C ALA A 31 -1.68 -4.91 -18.63
N LEU A 32 -0.98 -3.84 -18.23
CA LEU A 32 -1.08 -2.52 -18.88
C LEU A 32 -0.64 -2.53 -20.36
N GLN A 33 0.12 -3.52 -20.81
CA GLN A 33 0.59 -3.59 -22.21
C GLN A 33 -0.51 -4.00 -23.19
N THR A 34 -1.54 -4.71 -22.71
CA THR A 34 -2.60 -5.30 -23.56
C THR A 34 -4.00 -4.89 -23.13
N ALA A 35 -4.15 -4.22 -21.98
CA ALA A 35 -5.41 -3.74 -21.48
C ALA A 35 -6.00 -2.62 -22.34
N ASP A 36 -7.33 -2.60 -22.45
CA ASP A 36 -8.04 -1.44 -22.98
C ASP A 36 -7.91 -0.21 -22.05
N ASP A 37 -8.29 0.96 -22.55
CA ASP A 37 -8.15 2.25 -21.86
C ASP A 37 -8.91 2.29 -20.51
N HIS A 38 -10.10 1.68 -20.45
CA HIS A 38 -10.89 1.63 -19.22
C HIS A 38 -10.19 0.77 -18.18
N ILE A 39 -9.76 -0.45 -18.54
CA ILE A 39 -9.02 -1.36 -17.66
C ILE A 39 -7.66 -0.77 -17.23
N CYS A 40 -6.96 -0.09 -18.14
CA CYS A 40 -5.72 0.63 -17.82
C CYS A 40 -5.90 1.60 -16.66
N PHE A 41 -6.99 2.36 -16.64
CA PHE A 41 -7.30 3.27 -15.54
C PHE A 41 -7.47 2.56 -14.19
N TYR A 42 -8.19 1.43 -14.14
CA TYR A 42 -8.35 0.67 -12.88
C TYR A 42 -7.03 0.09 -12.41
N ILE A 43 -6.24 -0.48 -13.32
CA ILE A 43 -4.93 -1.04 -12.97
C ILE A 43 -4.03 0.06 -12.41
N ARG A 44 -3.92 1.22 -13.07
CA ARG A 44 -3.08 2.34 -12.59
C ARG A 44 -3.55 2.86 -11.24
N THR A 45 -4.86 3.05 -11.07
CA THR A 45 -5.44 3.47 -9.79
C THR A 45 -5.14 2.46 -8.68
N HIS A 46 -5.27 1.16 -8.96
CA HIS A 46 -4.95 0.10 -8.01
C HIS A 46 -3.46 0.10 -7.67
N ILE A 47 -2.56 0.20 -8.65
CA ILE A 47 -1.11 0.25 -8.41
C ILE A 47 -0.77 1.43 -7.48
N GLY A 48 -1.34 2.62 -7.73
CA GLY A 48 -1.15 3.81 -6.90
C GLY A 48 -1.59 3.59 -5.46
N ASN A 49 -2.84 3.15 -5.28
CA ASN A 49 -3.43 2.92 -3.96
C ASN A 49 -2.71 1.81 -3.19
N HIS A 50 -2.40 0.70 -3.85
CA HIS A 50 -1.74 -0.45 -3.23
C HIS A 50 -0.31 -0.10 -2.83
N SER A 51 0.41 0.66 -3.66
CA SER A 51 1.76 1.15 -3.32
C SER A 51 1.71 2.06 -2.09
N LEU A 52 0.75 2.99 -2.04
CA LEU A 52 0.60 3.91 -0.92
C LEU A 52 0.23 3.17 0.37
N PHE A 53 -0.66 2.19 0.28
CA PHE A 53 -1.08 1.36 1.41
C PHE A 53 0.08 0.52 1.96
N LEU A 54 0.77 -0.26 1.12
CA LEU A 54 1.87 -1.12 1.59
C LEU A 54 3.00 -0.32 2.22
N SER A 55 3.42 0.75 1.56
CA SER A 55 4.52 1.60 2.01
C SER A 55 4.11 2.54 3.16
N GLY A 56 2.81 2.77 3.32
CA GLY A 56 2.16 3.58 4.36
C GLY A 56 1.86 2.80 5.65
N VAL A 57 1.49 1.53 5.56
CA VAL A 57 1.02 0.73 6.70
C VAL A 57 2.05 -0.31 7.13
N PHE A 58 2.87 -0.82 6.19
CA PHE A 58 3.87 -1.86 6.46
C PHE A 58 5.30 -1.45 6.07
N PRO A 59 5.76 -0.23 6.42
CA PRO A 59 7.08 0.26 5.98
C PRO A 59 8.23 -0.63 6.46
N GLU A 60 8.19 -1.11 7.70
CA GLU A 60 9.27 -1.92 8.29
C GLU A 60 9.37 -3.30 7.66
N ARG A 61 8.24 -3.89 7.26
CA ARG A 61 8.24 -5.15 6.50
C ARG A 61 8.91 -4.99 5.13
N ILE A 62 8.73 -3.84 4.48
CA ILE A 62 9.40 -3.53 3.20
C ILE A 62 10.90 -3.37 3.44
N ARG A 63 11.32 -2.57 4.43
CA ARG A 63 12.75 -2.39 4.77
C ARG A 63 13.44 -3.72 5.04
N TYR A 64 12.86 -4.55 5.90
CA TYR A 64 13.40 -5.87 6.24
C TYR A 64 13.57 -6.76 5.00
N ARG A 65 12.57 -6.81 4.11
CA ARG A 65 12.67 -7.62 2.89
C ARG A 65 13.68 -7.05 1.89
N ALA A 66 13.83 -5.73 1.81
CA ALA A 66 14.81 -5.12 0.95
C ALA A 66 16.24 -5.44 1.42
N GLU A 67 16.49 -5.32 2.72
CA GLU A 67 17.80 -5.59 3.33
C GLU A 67 18.19 -7.07 3.29
N TYR A 68 17.26 -7.97 3.62
CA TYR A 68 17.58 -9.39 3.83
C TYR A 68 17.12 -10.33 2.71
N LYS A 69 16.29 -9.87 1.78
CA LYS A 69 15.69 -10.74 0.74
C LYS A 69 15.82 -10.18 -0.69
N GLY A 70 16.59 -9.11 -0.89
CA GLY A 70 16.77 -8.48 -2.20
C GLY A 70 15.46 -7.97 -2.82
N ALA A 71 14.44 -7.71 -1.99
CA ALA A 71 13.17 -7.19 -2.46
C ALA A 71 13.28 -5.69 -2.80
N PRO A 72 12.34 -5.12 -3.57
CA PRO A 72 12.30 -3.68 -3.79
C PRO A 72 12.17 -2.88 -2.48
N ASP A 73 12.85 -1.76 -2.41
CA ASP A 73 12.88 -0.87 -1.24
C ASP A 73 11.71 0.12 -1.24
N LEU A 74 11.61 0.97 -0.20
CA LEU A 74 10.54 1.97 -0.11
C LEU A 74 10.54 2.97 -1.29
N LYS A 75 11.72 3.30 -1.84
CA LYS A 75 11.84 4.21 -2.98
C LYS A 75 11.14 3.64 -4.20
N TYR A 76 11.28 2.34 -4.46
CA TYR A 76 10.55 1.67 -5.54
C TYR A 76 9.03 1.85 -5.42
N TYR A 77 8.43 1.61 -4.25
CA TYR A 77 6.98 1.77 -4.07
C TYR A 77 6.55 3.24 -4.18
N GLU A 78 7.36 4.18 -3.69
CA GLU A 78 7.09 5.61 -3.86
C GLU A 78 7.07 6.00 -5.34
N GLU A 79 8.08 5.62 -6.12
CA GLU A 79 8.16 5.94 -7.55
C GLU A 79 7.03 5.27 -8.34
N LEU A 80 6.77 3.99 -8.07
CA LEU A 80 5.71 3.22 -8.72
C LEU A 80 4.33 3.84 -8.47
N GLY A 81 4.02 4.17 -7.21
CA GLY A 81 2.75 4.76 -6.84
C GLY A 81 2.56 6.17 -7.41
N ARG A 82 3.58 7.02 -7.32
CA ARG A 82 3.58 8.38 -7.88
C ARG A 82 3.30 8.39 -9.38
N ALA A 83 4.05 7.57 -10.13
CA ALA A 83 3.91 7.50 -11.57
C ALA A 83 2.50 7.05 -11.99
N ASN A 84 1.95 6.05 -11.30
CA ASN A 84 0.62 5.54 -11.64
C ASN A 84 -0.51 6.51 -11.27
N PHE A 85 -0.40 7.21 -10.14
CA PHE A 85 -1.36 8.29 -9.83
C PHE A 85 -1.28 9.45 -10.81
N ARG A 86 -0.08 9.84 -11.27
CA ARG A 86 0.08 10.90 -12.27
C ARG A 86 -0.57 10.54 -13.60
N VAL A 87 -0.38 9.31 -14.08
CA VAL A 87 -1.05 8.88 -15.32
C VAL A 87 -2.56 8.71 -15.11
N ALA A 88 -2.98 8.25 -13.94
CA ALA A 88 -4.40 8.12 -13.61
C ALA A 88 -5.09 9.49 -13.51
N SER A 89 -4.44 10.53 -12.98
CA SER A 89 -5.03 11.88 -12.87
C SER A 89 -5.37 12.50 -14.21
N ASP A 90 -4.55 12.24 -15.23
CA ASP A 90 -4.75 12.80 -16.58
C ASP A 90 -5.84 12.07 -17.37
N HIS A 91 -6.26 10.89 -16.89
CA HIS A 91 -7.22 10.02 -17.56
C HIS A 91 -8.65 10.60 -17.57
N ARG A 92 -9.40 10.36 -18.65
CA ARG A 92 -10.79 10.85 -18.80
C ARG A 92 -11.73 10.39 -17.68
N LEU A 93 -11.56 9.15 -17.21
CA LEU A 93 -12.37 8.60 -16.11
C LEU A 93 -12.07 9.29 -14.78
N ALA A 94 -10.84 9.76 -14.55
CA ALA A 94 -10.55 10.54 -13.34
C ALA A 94 -11.30 11.87 -13.34
N ARG A 95 -11.48 12.50 -14.50
CA ARG A 95 -12.31 13.71 -14.61
C ARG A 95 -13.79 13.39 -14.47
N GLN A 96 -14.25 12.28 -15.08
CA GLN A 96 -15.63 11.84 -14.99
C GLN A 96 -16.07 11.52 -13.55
N TYR A 97 -15.17 11.00 -12.73
CA TYR A 97 -15.43 10.64 -11.34
C TYR A 97 -14.93 11.68 -10.32
N ASP A 98 -14.51 12.87 -10.77
CA ASP A 98 -13.92 13.93 -9.93
C ASP A 98 -12.71 13.48 -9.08
N LEU A 99 -11.99 12.46 -9.54
CA LEU A 99 -10.78 11.92 -8.91
C LEU A 99 -9.48 12.56 -9.42
N ALA A 100 -9.53 13.30 -10.53
CA ALA A 100 -8.32 13.88 -11.14
C ALA A 100 -7.50 14.74 -10.14
N PRO A 101 -8.10 15.69 -9.39
CA PRO A 101 -7.34 16.48 -8.41
C PRO A 101 -6.81 15.64 -7.25
N VAL A 102 -7.54 14.58 -6.85
CA VAL A 102 -7.14 13.68 -5.77
C VAL A 102 -5.91 12.88 -6.19
N PHE A 103 -5.94 12.27 -7.38
CA PHE A 103 -4.80 11.52 -7.89
C PHE A 103 -3.59 12.41 -8.15
N ASP A 104 -3.78 13.62 -8.65
CA ASP A 104 -2.70 14.57 -8.85
C ASP A 104 -2.02 14.93 -7.52
N MET A 105 -2.83 15.27 -6.50
CA MET A 105 -2.35 15.52 -5.14
C MET A 105 -1.59 14.32 -4.55
N LEU A 106 -2.11 13.11 -4.72
CA LEU A 106 -1.46 11.88 -4.25
C LEU A 106 -0.16 11.61 -5.00
N ALA A 107 -0.09 11.89 -6.31
CA ALA A 107 1.14 11.78 -7.09
C ALA A 107 2.20 12.78 -6.59
N GLU A 108 1.81 14.02 -6.31
CA GLU A 108 2.73 15.07 -5.84
C GLU A 108 3.21 14.82 -4.42
N ARG A 109 2.28 14.50 -3.52
CA ARG A 109 2.53 14.41 -2.08
C ARG A 109 2.71 12.99 -1.58
N PHE A 110 2.90 12.01 -2.47
CA PHE A 110 2.95 10.59 -2.12
C PHE A 110 3.78 10.28 -0.88
N ARG A 111 5.03 10.77 -0.82
CA ARG A 111 5.92 10.55 0.32
C ARG A 111 5.36 11.13 1.61
N ALA A 112 4.84 12.36 1.57
CA ALA A 112 4.23 12.99 2.73
C ALA A 112 2.98 12.23 3.19
N THR A 113 2.12 11.82 2.26
CA THR A 113 0.93 11.01 2.53
C THR A 113 1.30 9.65 3.14
N ARG A 114 2.32 8.99 2.60
CA ARG A 114 2.84 7.72 3.11
C ARG A 114 3.35 7.86 4.54
N LEU A 115 4.14 8.90 4.83
CA LEU A 115 4.65 9.15 6.17
C LEU A 115 3.53 9.48 7.17
N ALA A 116 2.51 10.22 6.74
CA ALA A 116 1.32 10.45 7.57
C ALA A 116 0.57 9.14 7.88
N LEU A 117 0.48 8.22 6.91
CA LEU A 117 -0.08 6.88 7.15
C LEU A 117 0.81 6.03 8.07
N ASN A 118 2.14 6.14 7.97
CA ASN A 118 3.08 5.48 8.89
C ASN A 118 2.79 5.96 10.34
N ASP A 119 2.81 7.28 10.57
CA ASP A 119 2.57 7.89 11.89
C ASP A 119 1.19 7.51 12.45
N LEU A 120 0.15 7.52 11.61
CA LEU A 120 -1.19 7.07 12.02
C LEU A 120 -1.19 5.60 12.44
N THR A 121 -0.53 4.74 11.67
CA THR A 121 -0.45 3.29 11.95
C THR A 121 0.32 3.05 13.26
N ASP A 122 1.46 3.72 13.45
CA ASP A 122 2.27 3.59 14.66
C ASP A 122 1.48 4.01 15.90
N ARG A 123 0.71 5.11 15.82
CA ARG A 123 -0.17 5.55 16.91
C ARG A 123 -1.29 4.57 17.20
N LEU A 124 -1.96 4.05 16.17
CA LEU A 124 -3.06 3.10 16.36
C LEU A 124 -2.58 1.78 16.97
N LEU A 125 -1.42 1.28 16.55
CA LEU A 125 -0.81 0.09 17.15
C LEU A 125 -0.38 0.37 18.60
N SER A 126 0.21 1.54 18.87
CA SER A 126 0.60 1.95 20.23
C SER A 126 -0.61 2.09 21.19
N LEU A 127 -1.77 2.55 20.68
CA LEU A 127 -3.02 2.61 21.44
C LEU A 127 -3.64 1.22 21.67
N GLY A 128 -3.39 0.25 20.78
CA GLY A 128 -3.76 -1.15 20.98
C GLY A 128 -2.86 -1.88 21.98
N ASP A 129 -1.61 -1.46 22.10
CA ASP A 129 -0.60 -2.01 23.01
C ASP A 129 -0.76 -1.57 24.47
N THR A 130 -1.74 -0.72 24.80
CA THR A 130 -2.04 -0.35 26.20
C THR A 130 -2.59 -1.52 27.02
N ASN A 131 -2.75 -2.72 26.44
CA ASN A 131 -3.28 -3.89 27.14
C ASN A 131 -2.43 -5.17 27.10
N ARG A 132 -1.12 -5.08 26.88
CA ARG A 132 -0.12 -6.06 27.35
C ARG A 132 1.26 -5.54 26.99
N SER A 133 1.99 -5.03 27.99
CA SER A 133 3.40 -4.71 27.78
C SER A 133 4.14 -6.00 27.39
N VAL A 134 4.73 -5.98 26.19
CA VAL A 134 5.70 -6.99 25.74
C VAL A 134 6.81 -7.16 26.81
N ASP A 135 7.10 -6.09 27.54
CA ASP A 135 8.00 -6.08 28.70
C ASP A 135 7.53 -6.97 29.87
N ALA A 136 6.22 -7.05 30.17
CA ALA A 136 5.71 -7.94 31.22
C ALA A 136 5.86 -9.42 30.83
N LEU A 137 5.66 -9.74 29.54
CA LEU A 137 5.86 -11.09 29.02
C LEU A 137 7.35 -11.48 29.00
N LEU A 138 8.24 -10.55 28.62
CA LEU A 138 9.69 -10.80 28.62
C LEU A 138 10.27 -10.95 30.03
N GLN A 139 9.73 -10.27 31.04
CA GLN A 139 10.12 -10.47 32.44
C GLN A 139 9.63 -11.81 33.01
N GLN A 140 8.44 -12.27 32.59
CA GLN A 140 7.90 -13.55 33.02
C GLN A 140 8.74 -14.74 32.51
N PHE A 141 9.30 -14.66 31.30
CA PHE A 141 10.21 -15.67 30.78
C PHE A 141 11.61 -15.65 31.40
N ARG A 142 12.07 -14.51 31.94
CA ARG A 142 13.36 -14.42 32.66
C ARG A 142 13.30 -14.89 34.10
N GLY A 143 12.12 -14.90 34.73
CA GLY A 143 11.91 -15.39 36.10
C GLY A 143 11.75 -16.91 36.24
N ALA A 144 11.38 -17.61 35.16
CA ALA A 144 11.09 -19.05 35.19
C ALA A 144 12.31 -19.97 34.99
N GLY A 145 13.52 -19.40 34.88
CA GLY A 145 14.78 -20.14 34.66
C GLY A 145 15.72 -20.20 35.86
N ALA A 146 15.29 -19.73 37.03
CA ALA A 146 16.08 -19.77 38.27
C ALA A 146 15.22 -20.32 39.42
N GLY A 147 15.07 -21.63 39.44
CA GLY A 147 14.39 -22.39 40.50
C GLY A 147 14.74 -23.86 40.37
#